data_AF-A0A2W6CB49-F1
#
_entry.id   AF-A0A2W6CB49-F1
#
_cell.length_a   1.000
_cell.length_b   1.000
_cell.length_c   1.000
_cell.angle_alpha   90.00
_cell.angle_beta   90.00
_cell.angle_gamma   90.00
#
_symmetry.space_group_name_H-M   'P 1'
#
loop_
_entity.id
_entity.type
_entity.pdbx_description
1 polymer ?
#
loop_
_entity_poly.entity_id
_entity_poly.type
_entity_poly.pdbx_seq_one_letter_code
_entity_poly.pdbx_strand_id
1 'polypeptide(L)'
;MIIPETLLHEVDALVGPRRRSEFFVEAAREKVTREKLRHVAHDLAGSLRKVEAPGWETPEAASEWVRQLRQENEERTFSAELEA
;
A
#
# COMPACT_ATOMS: atom_id res chain seq x y z
N MET A 1 25.40 13.52 -7.88
CA MET A 1 24.76 13.26 -6.58
C MET A 1 25.86 13.22 -5.54
N ILE A 2 25.71 13.95 -4.44
CA ILE A 2 26.65 13.90 -3.30
C ILE A 2 25.94 13.08 -2.22
N ILE A 3 26.53 11.94 -1.84
CA ILE A 3 26.02 11.07 -0.78
C ILE A 3 26.91 11.25 0.44
N PRO A 4 26.35 11.49 1.64
CA PRO A 4 27.13 11.50 2.87
C PRO A 4 27.90 10.19 3.06
N GLU A 5 29.15 10.27 3.49
CA GLU A 5 30.03 9.11 3.68
C GLU A 5 29.45 8.10 4.67
N THR A 6 28.81 8.59 5.74
CA THR A 6 28.13 7.75 6.74
C THR A 6 27.06 6.87 6.11
N LEU A 7 26.19 7.45 5.28
CA LEU A 7 25.14 6.71 4.57
C LEU A 7 25.73 5.72 3.56
N LEU A 8 26.83 6.08 2.90
CA LEU A 8 27.51 5.18 1.98
C LEU A 8 28.05 3.94 2.71
N HIS A 9 28.65 4.11 3.89
CA HIS A 9 29.14 3.02 4.73
C HIS A 9 28.01 2.14 5.27
N GLU A 10 26.86 2.73 5.63
CA GLU A 10 25.68 1.95 6.01
C GLU A 10 25.18 1.08 4.86
N VAL A 11 25.10 1.63 3.64
CA VAL A 11 24.71 0.86 2.46
C VAL A 11 25.74 -0.25 2.17
N ASP A 12 27.02 0.03 2.32
CA ASP A 12 28.07 -0.98 2.17
C ASP A 12 27.94 -2.14 3.14
N ALA A 13 27.63 -1.85 4.40
CA ALA A 13 27.42 -2.87 5.41
C ALA A 13 26.23 -3.79 5.05
N LEU A 14 25.23 -3.26 4.34
CA LEU A 14 24.04 -4.01 3.94
C LEU A 14 24.25 -4.84 2.66
N VAL A 15 24.79 -4.23 1.60
CA VAL A 15 24.81 -4.86 0.26
C VAL A 15 26.21 -5.12 -0.28
N GLY A 16 27.24 -4.61 0.38
CA GLY A 16 28.63 -4.63 -0.05
C GLY A 16 28.96 -3.51 -1.07
N PRO A 17 30.24 -3.16 -1.22
CA PRO A 17 30.67 -1.99 -2.01
C PRO A 17 30.39 -2.09 -3.52
N ARG A 18 30.13 -3.29 -4.04
CA ARG A 18 29.88 -3.52 -5.47
C ARG A 18 28.42 -3.44 -5.89
N ARG A 19 27.47 -3.49 -4.94
CA ARG A 19 26.02 -3.50 -5.24
C ARG A 19 25.30 -2.20 -4.88
N ARG A 20 26.05 -1.13 -4.63
CA ARG A 20 25.51 0.19 -4.28
C ARG A 20 24.57 0.74 -5.35
N SER A 21 24.97 0.68 -6.63
CA SER A 21 24.19 1.23 -7.73
C SER A 21 22.83 0.55 -7.84
N GLU A 22 22.81 -0.77 -7.79
CA GLU A 22 21.59 -1.58 -7.78
C GLU A 22 20.69 -1.22 -6.58
N PHE A 23 21.27 -1.16 -5.37
CA PHE A 23 20.52 -0.78 -4.17
C PHE A 23 19.90 0.62 -4.28
N PHE A 24 20.65 1.62 -4.75
CA PHE A 24 20.11 2.97 -4.90
C PHE A 24 19.06 3.07 -6.01
N VAL A 25 19.20 2.32 -7.09
CA VAL A 25 18.20 2.29 -8.18
C VAL A 25 16.88 1.72 -7.66
N GLU A 26 16.92 0.61 -6.94
CA GLU A 26 15.71 -0.01 -6.39
C GLU A 26 15.08 0.85 -5.29
N ALA A 27 15.88 1.41 -4.38
CA ALA A 27 15.39 2.35 -3.37
C ALA A 27 14.75 3.60 -3.99
N ALA A 28 15.36 4.15 -5.05
CA ALA A 28 14.80 5.28 -5.77
C ALA A 28 13.48 4.91 -6.48
N ARG A 29 13.41 3.73 -7.10
CA ARG A 29 12.19 3.23 -7.75
C ARG A 29 11.05 3.10 -6.73
N GLU A 30 11.32 2.50 -5.58
CA GLU A 30 10.33 2.36 -4.50
C GLU A 30 9.87 3.74 -4.01
N LYS A 31 10.82 4.63 -3.71
CA LYS A 31 10.50 5.98 -3.20
C LYS A 31 9.69 6.78 -4.21
N VAL A 32 10.05 6.76 -5.49
CA VAL A 32 9.30 7.45 -6.57
C VAL A 32 7.88 6.91 -6.66
N THR A 33 7.69 5.59 -6.58
CA THR A 33 6.36 4.98 -6.63
C THR A 33 5.50 5.43 -5.44
N ARG A 34 6.08 5.44 -4.24
CA ARG A 34 5.41 5.91 -3.02
C ARG A 34 5.04 7.40 -3.11
N GLU A 35 5.94 8.25 -3.62
CA GLU A 35 5.64 9.69 -3.76
C GLU A 35 4.55 9.94 -4.80
N LYS A 36 4.54 9.21 -5.93
CA LYS A 36 3.45 9.29 -6.91
C LYS A 36 2.11 8.93 -6.28
N LEU A 37 2.05 7.84 -5.53
CA LEU A 37 0.82 7.43 -4.83
C LEU A 37 0.38 8.49 -3.81
N ARG A 38 1.33 9.04 -3.04
CA ARG A 38 1.06 10.09 -2.05
C ARG A 38 0.48 11.35 -2.71
N HIS A 39 1.03 11.77 -3.84
CA HIS A 39 0.51 12.92 -4.59
C HIS A 39 -0.91 12.67 -5.09
N VAL A 40 -1.15 11.53 -5.74
CA VAL A 40 -2.50 11.17 -6.22
C VAL A 40 -3.50 11.10 -5.06
N ALA A 41 -3.13 10.50 -3.93
CA ALA A 41 -3.99 10.42 -2.75
C ALA A 41 -4.33 11.81 -2.18
N HIS A 42 -3.37 12.74 -2.20
CA HIS A 42 -3.61 14.13 -1.79
C HIS A 42 -4.51 14.86 -2.78
N ASP A 43 -4.23 14.76 -4.09
CA ASP A 43 -4.97 15.45 -5.14
C ASP A 43 -6.42 14.96 -5.25
N LEU A 44 -6.66 13.68 -4.98
CA LEU A 44 -7.98 13.06 -4.99
C LEU A 44 -8.67 13.08 -3.62
N ALA A 45 -8.08 13.69 -2.60
CA ALA A 45 -8.70 13.77 -1.27
C ALA A 45 -10.07 14.46 -1.35
N GLY A 46 -11.11 13.77 -0.90
CA GLY A 46 -12.49 14.28 -0.95
C GLY A 46 -13.15 14.22 -2.33
N SER A 47 -12.53 13.57 -3.32
CA SER A 47 -13.13 13.32 -4.65
C SER A 47 -14.49 12.61 -4.58
N LEU A 48 -14.72 11.84 -3.53
CA LEU A 48 -15.96 11.10 -3.28
C LEU A 48 -17.01 11.87 -2.48
N ARG A 49 -16.73 13.11 -2.04
CA ARG A 49 -17.65 13.90 -1.19
C ARG A 49 -19.03 14.13 -1.83
N LYS A 50 -19.10 14.14 -3.16
CA LYS A 50 -20.34 14.39 -3.92
C LYS A 50 -20.92 13.13 -4.55
N VAL A 51 -20.29 11.98 -4.34
CA VAL A 51 -20.82 10.70 -4.80
C VAL A 51 -21.69 10.15 -3.68
N GLU A 52 -22.92 9.74 -4.02
CA GLU A 52 -23.70 8.88 -3.12
C GLU A 52 -22.95 7.55 -3.01
N ALA A 53 -22.10 7.43 -1.99
CA ALA A 53 -21.28 6.26 -1.76
C ALA A 53 -22.15 5.18 -1.09
N PRO A 54 -22.20 3.94 -1.61
CA PRO A 54 -23.13 2.94 -1.11
C PRO A 54 -22.68 2.34 0.23
N GLY A 55 -23.26 2.78 1.37
CA GLY A 55 -23.17 2.05 2.65
C GLY A 55 -21.85 2.18 3.42
N TRP A 56 -21.01 3.16 3.11
CA TRP A 56 -19.76 3.48 3.83
C TRP A 56 -19.57 4.99 4.03
N GLU A 57 -20.68 5.72 4.09
CA GLU A 57 -20.71 7.18 4.29
C GLU A 57 -20.24 7.58 5.69
N THR A 58 -20.35 6.66 6.66
CA THR A 58 -19.84 6.83 8.03
C THR A 58 -18.86 5.73 8.41
N PRO A 59 -17.98 5.95 9.41
CA PRO A 59 -17.08 4.91 9.91
C PRO A 59 -17.81 3.63 10.38
N GLU A 60 -19.00 3.78 10.98
CA GLU A 60 -19.82 2.67 11.46
C GLU A 60 -20.39 1.88 10.28
N ALA A 61 -20.96 2.56 9.28
CA ALA A 61 -21.49 1.93 8.07
C ALA A 61 -20.39 1.20 7.31
N ALA A 62 -19.22 1.83 7.15
CA ALA A 62 -18.06 1.20 6.53
C ALA A 62 -17.60 -0.06 7.30
N SER A 63 -17.60 -0.02 8.63
CA SER A 63 -17.22 -1.16 9.47
C SER A 63 -18.22 -2.31 9.36
N GLU A 64 -19.51 -2.01 9.33
CA GLU A 64 -20.59 -2.97 9.14
C GLU A 64 -20.52 -3.61 7.74
N TRP A 65 -20.31 -2.80 6.71
CA TRP A 65 -20.13 -3.27 5.35
C TRP A 65 -18.93 -4.23 5.21
N VAL A 66 -17.77 -3.89 5.81
CA VAL A 66 -16.60 -4.78 5.83
C VAL A 66 -16.88 -6.07 6.60
N ARG A 67 -17.62 -6.01 7.72
CA ARG A 67 -18.00 -7.20 8.50
C ARG A 67 -18.85 -8.14 7.65
N GLN A 68 -19.87 -7.61 6.99
CA GLN A 68 -20.74 -8.39 6.10
C GLN A 68 -19.95 -9.02 4.96
N LEU A 69 -19.07 -8.26 4.30
CA LEU A 69 -18.23 -8.78 3.22
C LEU A 69 -17.31 -9.93 3.66
N ARG A 70 -16.82 -9.91 4.90
CA ARG A 70 -16.02 -11.02 5.45
C ARG A 70 -16.87 -12.25 5.71
N GLN A 71 -18.04 -12.07 6.32
CA GLN A 71 -18.98 -13.16 6.58
C GLN A 71 -19.40 -13.85 5.27
N GLU A 72 -19.76 -13.07 4.24
CA GLU A 72 -20.12 -13.62 2.92
C GLU A 72 -18.96 -14.41 2.28
N ASN A 73 -17.71 -13.96 2.45
CA ASN A 73 -16.55 -14.71 1.97
C ASN A 73 -16.33 -16.01 2.75
N GLU A 74 -16.45 -15.98 4.07
CA GLU A 74 -16.35 -17.17 4.92
C GLU A 74 -17.42 -18.21 4.57
N GLU A 75 -18.68 -17.78 4.37
CA GLU A 75 -19.79 -18.63 3.94
C GLU A 75 -19.54 -19.25 2.57
N ARG A 76 -18.97 -18.50 1.62
CA ARG A 76 -18.58 -19.01 0.29
C ARG A 76 -17.44 -20.02 0.38
N THR A 77 -16.41 -19.76 1.17
CA THR A 77 -15.30 -20.70 1.38
C THR A 77 -15.79 -21.99 2.04
N PHE A 78 -16.62 -21.87 3.07
CA PHE A 78 -17.19 -23.01 3.78
C PHE A 78 -18.13 -23.85 2.91
N SER A 79 -18.95 -23.22 2.07
CA SER A 79 -19.82 -23.92 1.11
C SER A 79 -19.01 -24.69 0.07
N ALA A 80 -17.90 -24.11 -0.41
CA ALA A 80 -17.02 -24.76 -1.39
C ALA A 80 -16.27 -25.97 -0.79
N GLU A 81 -15.98 -25.97 0.52
CA GLU A 81 -15.36 -27.11 1.21
C GLU A 81 -16.34 -28.27 1.47
N LEU A 82 -17.65 -27.99 1.59
CA LEU A 82 -18.69 -29.01 1.75
C LEU A 82 -19.07 -29.72 0.44
N GLU A 83 -18.80 -29.10 -0.71
CA GLU A 83 -19.07 -29.66 -2.04
C GLU A 83 -17.87 -30.44 -2.63
N ALA A 84 -16.74 -30.52 -1.91
CA ALA A 84 -15.48 -31.18 -2.32
C ALA A 84 -15.27 -32.55 -1.66
#